data_AF-A0A496Y8R2-F1
#
_entry.id   AF-A0A496Y8R2-F1
#
_cell.length_a   1.000
_cell.length_b   1.000
_cell.length_c   1.000
_cell.angle_alpha   90.00
_cell.angle_beta   90.00
_cell.angle_gamma   90.00
#
_symmetry.space_group_name_H-M   'P 1'
#
loop_
_entity.id
_entity.type
_entity.pdbx_description
1 polymer ?
#
loop_
_entity_poly.entity_id
_entity_poly.type
_entity_poly.pdbx_seq_one_letter_code
_entity_poly.pdbx_strand_id
1 'polypeptide(L)'
;MDIEDKIKELERRNQEAELGGGPKRIEQQHAKGKMTARERIQYLLDKDSFEEIDKFVVHRCHDFGMDKKKIPGDGVVTGYGTVDGRQVFVFSQDFTVFGGSLSGPFGEKVCKIMDLALKNGAPIIGLNDSGGARIQEGVVSLG
;
A
#
# COMPACT_ATOMS: atom_id res chain seq x y z
N MET A 1 28.76 -8.14 4.62
CA MET A 1 27.55 -7.51 5.19
C MET A 1 27.10 -8.42 6.30
N ASP A 2 27.30 -7.97 7.53
CA ASP A 2 26.94 -8.71 8.73
C ASP A 2 25.41 -8.75 8.91
N ILE A 3 24.91 -9.58 9.81
CA ILE A 3 23.48 -9.65 10.16
C ILE A 3 22.99 -8.29 10.65
N GLU A 4 23.78 -7.59 11.47
CA GLU A 4 23.44 -6.25 11.95
C GLU A 4 23.24 -5.24 10.82
N ASP A 5 24.11 -5.27 9.80
CA ASP A 5 23.99 -4.42 8.62
C ASP A 5 22.69 -4.70 7.85
N LYS A 6 22.32 -5.98 7.72
CA LYS A 6 21.08 -6.39 7.03
C LYS A 6 19.83 -5.96 7.79
N ILE A 7 19.85 -6.01 9.11
CA ILE A 7 18.74 -5.53 9.95
C ILE A 7 18.55 -4.03 9.79
N LYS A 8 19.64 -3.25 9.88
CA LYS A 8 19.60 -1.79 9.67
C LYS A 8 19.07 -1.42 8.28
N GLU A 9 19.48 -2.17 7.26
CA GLU A 9 18.97 -1.97 5.90
C GLU A 9 17.47 -2.28 5.79
N LEU A 10 16.99 -3.33 6.44
CA LEU A 10 15.56 -3.65 6.49
C LEU A 10 14.75 -2.55 7.20
N GLU A 11 15.24 -2.06 8.34
CA GLU A 11 14.63 -0.95 9.09
C GLU A 11 14.56 0.32 8.23
N ARG A 12 15.65 0.67 7.53
CA ARG A 12 15.69 1.79 6.60
C ARG A 12 14.63 1.66 5.50
N ARG A 13 14.53 0.49 4.87
CA ARG A 13 13.53 0.22 3.82
C ARG A 13 12.10 0.25 4.35
N ASN A 14 11.87 -0.19 5.59
CA ASN A 14 10.57 -0.08 6.26
C ASN A 14 10.14 1.38 6.41
N GLN A 15 11.03 2.22 6.94
CA GLN A 15 10.76 3.65 7.11
C GLN A 15 10.47 4.33 5.76
N GLU A 16 11.24 4.01 4.71
CA GLU A 16 11.00 4.53 3.36
C GLU A 16 9.62 4.14 2.80
N ALA A 17 9.20 2.89 3.01
CA ALA A 17 7.89 2.42 2.57
C ALA A 17 6.73 3.03 3.37
N GLU A 18 6.97 3.41 4.63
CA GLU A 18 5.97 4.04 5.49
C GLU A 18 5.73 5.52 5.13
N LEU A 19 6.72 6.18 4.54
CA LEU A 19 6.61 7.57 4.10
C LEU A 19 5.72 7.76 2.86
N GLY A 20 5.39 6.69 2.12
CA GLY A 20 4.53 6.75 0.94
C GLY A 20 4.99 7.80 -0.08
N GLY A 21 4.11 8.75 -0.42
CA GLY A 21 4.41 9.87 -1.34
C GLY A 21 5.33 10.95 -0.77
N GLY A 22 5.77 10.81 0.48
CA GLY A 22 6.67 11.69 1.20
C GLY A 22 5.94 12.75 2.06
N PRO A 23 6.67 13.40 2.99
CA PRO A 23 6.08 14.27 4.02
C PRO A 23 5.20 15.40 3.47
N LYS A 24 5.64 16.04 2.37
CA LYS A 24 4.87 17.11 1.72
C LYS A 24 3.51 16.65 1.19
N ARG A 25 3.40 15.41 0.70
CA ARG A 25 2.14 14.85 0.19
C ARG A 25 1.24 14.42 1.34
N ILE A 26 1.82 13.90 2.43
CA ILE A 26 1.11 13.57 3.66
C ILE A 26 0.47 14.84 4.26
N GLU A 27 1.25 15.91 4.40
CA GLU A 27 0.75 17.20 4.89
C GLU A 27 -0.40 17.75 4.03
N GLN A 28 -0.28 17.65 2.70
CA GLN A 28 -1.37 18.04 1.78
C GLN A 28 -2.63 17.18 1.93
N GLN A 29 -2.49 15.91 2.28
CA GLN A 29 -3.61 15.02 2.54
C GLN A 29 -4.31 15.41 3.85
N HIS A 30 -3.53 15.65 4.91
CA HIS A 30 -4.05 16.12 6.21
C HIS A 30 -4.70 17.49 6.13
N ALA A 31 -4.13 18.42 5.36
CA ALA A 31 -4.70 19.75 5.11
C ALA A 31 -6.09 19.69 4.44
N LYS A 32 -6.42 18.59 3.77
CA LYS A 32 -7.76 18.32 3.21
C LYS A 32 -8.70 17.63 4.20
N GLY A 33 -8.30 17.45 5.46
CA GLY A 33 -9.05 16.73 6.48
C GLY A 33 -9.09 15.21 6.27
N LYS A 34 -8.16 14.65 5.47
CA LYS A 34 -8.11 13.22 5.16
C LYS A 34 -6.95 12.55 5.88
N MET A 35 -7.19 11.37 6.42
CA MET A 35 -6.13 10.47 6.90
C MET A 35 -5.31 9.89 5.73
N THR A 36 -4.08 9.47 6.00
CA THR A 36 -3.27 8.62 5.10
C THR A 36 -3.81 7.19 5.04
N ALA A 37 -3.31 6.38 4.11
CA ALA A 37 -3.72 4.98 4.00
C ALA A 37 -3.43 4.17 5.28
N ARG A 38 -2.24 4.36 5.87
CA ARG A 38 -1.81 3.64 7.07
C ARG A 38 -2.56 4.10 8.32
N GLU A 39 -2.83 5.40 8.44
CA GLU A 39 -3.65 5.94 9.53
C GLU A 39 -5.07 5.38 9.53
N ARG A 40 -5.68 5.18 8.35
CA ARG A 40 -7.02 4.57 8.26
C ARG A 40 -7.02 3.11 8.69
N ILE A 41 -5.99 2.35 8.33
CA ILE A 41 -5.83 0.96 8.76
C ILE A 41 -5.66 0.89 10.28
N GLN A 42 -4.78 1.72 10.85
CA GLN A 42 -4.57 1.79 12.30
C GLN A 42 -5.81 2.23 13.07
N TYR A 43 -6.64 3.09 12.48
CA TYR A 43 -7.91 3.50 13.06
C TYR A 43 -8.97 2.39 13.02
N LEU A 44 -9.00 1.61 11.92
CA LEU A 44 -10.00 0.57 11.68
C LEU A 44 -9.74 -0.70 12.48
N LEU A 45 -8.48 -1.14 12.54
CA LEU A 45 -8.11 -2.42 13.12
C LEU A 45 -7.82 -2.30 14.61
N ASP A 46 -7.93 -3.43 15.31
CA ASP A 46 -7.52 -3.53 16.70
C ASP A 46 -6.02 -3.20 16.81
N LYS A 47 -5.67 -2.55 17.92
CA LYS A 47 -4.29 -2.10 18.17
C LYS A 47 -3.30 -3.26 18.05
N ASP A 48 -2.18 -3.01 17.37
CA ASP A 48 -1.06 -3.94 17.16
C ASP A 48 -1.46 -5.27 16.45
N SER A 49 -2.60 -5.31 15.76
CA SER A 49 -3.07 -6.50 15.02
C SER A 49 -2.68 -6.53 13.54
N PHE A 50 -2.25 -5.40 12.97
CA PHE A 50 -2.04 -5.29 11.53
C PHE A 50 -0.72 -5.92 11.08
N GLU A 51 -0.81 -6.85 10.16
CA GLU A 51 0.30 -7.52 9.49
C GLU A 51 0.30 -7.16 7.99
N GLU A 52 1.30 -6.39 7.58
CA GLU A 52 1.41 -5.89 6.21
C GLU A 52 2.03 -6.92 5.25
N ILE A 53 1.42 -7.07 4.08
CA ILE A 53 1.89 -7.94 3.00
C ILE A 53 2.33 -7.08 1.81
N ASP A 54 3.40 -7.47 1.13
CA ASP A 54 3.92 -6.83 -0.08
C ASP A 54 4.31 -5.34 0.09
N LYS A 55 4.78 -4.98 1.29
CA LYS A 55 5.22 -3.62 1.66
C LYS A 55 6.27 -3.03 0.71
N PHE A 56 7.16 -3.85 0.17
CA PHE A 56 8.29 -3.41 -0.65
C PHE A 56 8.06 -3.51 -2.16
N VAL A 57 6.87 -3.93 -2.60
CA VAL A 57 6.54 -4.02 -4.03
C VAL A 57 6.57 -2.63 -4.67
N VAL A 58 7.03 -2.57 -5.92
CA VAL A 58 7.09 -1.35 -6.74
C VAL A 58 6.62 -1.68 -8.16
N HIS A 59 6.15 -0.69 -8.91
CA HIS A 59 5.82 -0.88 -10.31
C HIS A 59 7.04 -1.30 -11.14
N ARG A 60 6.77 -1.95 -12.28
CA ARG A 60 7.78 -2.45 -13.23
C ARG A 60 7.84 -1.63 -14.53
N CYS A 61 7.03 -0.57 -14.63
CA CYS A 61 6.99 0.33 -15.79
C CYS A 61 8.29 1.16 -15.94
N HIS A 62 8.77 1.28 -17.18
CA HIS A 62 9.91 2.10 -17.59
C HIS A 62 9.52 3.28 -18.47
N ASP A 63 8.26 3.34 -18.92
CA ASP A 63 7.76 4.38 -19.81
C ASP A 63 7.57 5.71 -19.07
N PHE A 64 7.55 6.81 -19.83
CA PHE A 64 7.25 8.16 -19.34
C PHE A 64 8.10 8.62 -18.12
N GLY A 65 9.31 8.06 -17.95
CA GLY A 65 10.21 8.39 -16.84
C GLY A 65 9.83 7.77 -15.49
N MET A 66 8.95 6.76 -15.49
CA MET A 66 8.51 6.05 -14.29
C MET A 66 9.67 5.30 -13.61
N ASP A 67 10.69 4.88 -14.37
CA ASP A 67 11.90 4.23 -13.86
C ASP A 67 12.63 5.04 -12.77
N LYS A 68 12.54 6.37 -12.83
CA LYS A 68 13.16 7.31 -11.89
C LYS A 68 12.41 7.44 -10.57
N LYS A 69 11.17 6.94 -10.48
CA LYS A 69 10.31 7.15 -9.33
C LYS A 69 9.64 5.85 -8.91
N LYS A 70 10.34 5.05 -8.12
CA LYS A 70 9.79 3.82 -7.54
C LYS A 70 9.47 4.03 -6.07
N ILE A 71 8.18 3.98 -5.73
CA ILE A 71 7.71 4.15 -4.36
C ILE A 71 7.27 2.79 -3.82
N PRO A 72 7.87 2.28 -2.72
CA PRO A 72 7.47 1.01 -2.11
C PRO A 72 5.99 1.00 -1.73
N GLY A 73 5.36 -0.16 -1.87
CA GLY A 73 3.93 -0.37 -1.70
C GLY A 73 3.12 -0.13 -2.96
N ASP A 74 3.67 0.61 -3.94
CA ASP A 74 3.08 0.95 -5.25
C ASP A 74 1.71 1.65 -5.17
N GLY A 75 1.43 2.34 -4.08
CA GLY A 75 0.21 3.13 -3.87
C GLY A 75 -0.95 2.40 -3.22
N VAL A 76 -0.73 1.18 -2.71
CA VAL A 76 -1.71 0.48 -1.87
C VAL A 76 -1.02 -0.23 -0.70
N VAL A 77 -1.56 -0.04 0.49
CA VAL A 77 -1.18 -0.80 1.68
C VAL A 77 -2.12 -1.98 1.80
N THR A 78 -1.58 -3.18 1.95
CA THR A 78 -2.33 -4.45 1.94
C THR A 78 -1.92 -5.31 3.11
N GLY A 79 -2.86 -6.04 3.69
CA GLY A 79 -2.55 -6.95 4.79
C GLY A 79 -3.77 -7.55 5.44
N TYR A 80 -3.61 -7.99 6.67
CA TYR A 80 -4.67 -8.51 7.51
C TYR A 80 -4.48 -8.04 8.95
N GLY A 81 -5.52 -8.19 9.76
CA GLY A 81 -5.47 -7.95 11.19
C GLY A 81 -6.80 -8.35 11.82
N THR A 82 -7.20 -7.70 12.92
CA THR A 82 -8.46 -8.01 13.58
C THR A 82 -9.34 -6.79 13.76
N VAL A 83 -10.66 -7.01 13.78
CA VAL A 83 -11.68 -6.04 14.23
C VAL A 83 -12.53 -6.76 15.27
N ASP A 84 -12.56 -6.25 16.49
CA ASP A 84 -13.20 -6.91 17.63
C ASP A 84 -12.72 -8.37 17.80
N GLY A 85 -11.42 -8.59 17.61
CA GLY A 85 -10.77 -9.91 17.70
C GLY A 85 -11.07 -10.87 16.53
N ARG A 86 -11.83 -10.44 15.52
CA ARG A 86 -12.16 -11.26 14.34
C ARG A 86 -11.22 -10.93 13.19
N GLN A 87 -10.62 -11.95 12.58
CA GLN A 87 -9.71 -11.75 11.46
C GLN A 87 -10.40 -11.08 10.28
N VAL A 88 -9.76 -10.04 9.73
CA VAL A 88 -10.17 -9.36 8.51
C VAL A 88 -8.96 -9.10 7.62
N PHE A 89 -9.20 -9.10 6.32
CA PHE A 89 -8.25 -8.66 5.31
C PHE A 89 -8.55 -7.21 4.93
N VAL A 90 -7.52 -6.44 4.61
CA VAL A 90 -7.70 -5.02 4.30
C VAL A 90 -6.74 -4.58 3.20
N PHE A 91 -7.23 -3.70 2.33
CA PHE A 91 -6.38 -2.84 1.52
C PHE A 91 -6.78 -1.38 1.69
N SER A 92 -5.81 -0.48 1.70
CA SER A 92 -6.02 0.96 1.71
C SER A 92 -5.17 1.64 0.66
N GLN A 93 -5.83 2.34 -0.25
CA GLN A 93 -5.18 3.06 -1.33
C GLN A 93 -4.54 4.35 -0.80
N ASP A 94 -3.30 4.61 -1.22
CA ASP A 94 -2.52 5.77 -0.78
C ASP A 94 -2.51 6.85 -1.86
N PHE A 95 -3.36 7.86 -1.67
CA PHE A 95 -3.46 9.00 -2.58
C PHE A 95 -2.16 9.81 -2.70
N THR A 96 -1.26 9.72 -1.72
CA THR A 96 0.03 10.42 -1.77
C THR A 96 0.96 9.85 -2.85
N VAL A 97 0.76 8.59 -3.23
CA VAL A 97 1.56 7.84 -4.22
C VAL A 97 0.84 7.84 -5.56
N PHE A 98 1.34 8.63 -6.52
CA PHE A 98 0.74 8.77 -7.86
C PHE A 98 -0.77 9.05 -7.87
N GLY A 99 -1.30 9.75 -6.86
CA GLY A 99 -2.75 10.01 -6.76
C GLY A 99 -3.57 8.75 -6.45
N GLY A 100 -2.95 7.72 -5.85
CA GLY A 100 -3.56 6.42 -5.60
C GLY A 100 -3.84 5.64 -6.89
N SER A 101 -3.21 5.99 -8.00
CA SER A 101 -3.49 5.37 -9.30
C SER A 101 -3.03 3.91 -9.36
N LEU A 102 -3.88 3.08 -9.96
CA LEU A 102 -3.73 1.64 -10.04
C LEU A 102 -2.75 1.24 -11.17
N SER A 103 -1.65 0.59 -10.79
CA SER A 103 -0.68 -0.08 -11.64
C SER A 103 -0.87 -1.59 -11.65
N GLY A 104 -0.12 -2.31 -12.49
CA GLY A 104 -0.11 -3.76 -12.48
C GLY A 104 0.21 -4.34 -11.09
N PRO A 105 1.36 -4.01 -10.46
CA PRO A 105 1.70 -4.56 -9.14
C PRO A 105 0.78 -4.10 -8.01
N PHE A 106 0.18 -2.90 -8.09
CA PHE A 106 -0.92 -2.51 -7.20
C PHE A 106 -2.08 -3.51 -7.32
N GLY A 107 -2.53 -3.78 -8.56
CA GLY A 107 -3.61 -4.73 -8.83
C GLY A 107 -3.28 -6.13 -8.32
N GLU A 108 -2.07 -6.63 -8.62
CA GLU A 108 -1.56 -7.91 -8.11
C GLU A 108 -1.65 -8.01 -6.57
N LYS A 109 -1.31 -6.94 -5.84
CA LYS A 109 -1.42 -6.88 -4.38
C LYS A 109 -2.87 -6.97 -3.89
N VAL A 110 -3.78 -6.23 -4.51
CA VAL A 110 -5.20 -6.26 -4.12
C VAL A 110 -5.81 -7.63 -4.41
N CYS A 111 -5.56 -8.20 -5.59
CA CYS A 111 -6.00 -9.55 -5.93
C CYS A 111 -5.45 -10.60 -4.95
N LYS A 112 -4.18 -10.49 -4.55
CA LYS A 112 -3.59 -11.39 -3.55
C LYS A 112 -4.34 -11.34 -2.21
N ILE A 113 -4.69 -10.15 -1.71
CA ILE A 113 -5.46 -10.02 -0.47
C ILE A 113 -6.89 -10.56 -0.62
N MET A 114 -7.53 -10.33 -1.77
CA MET A 114 -8.84 -10.92 -2.07
C MET A 114 -8.80 -12.46 -2.05
N ASP A 115 -7.79 -13.05 -2.69
CA ASP A 115 -7.58 -14.50 -2.69
C ASP A 115 -7.33 -15.06 -1.30
N LEU A 116 -6.53 -14.36 -0.48
CA LEU A 116 -6.26 -14.76 0.89
C LEU A 116 -7.51 -14.66 1.78
N ALA A 117 -8.31 -13.60 1.62
CA ALA A 117 -9.59 -13.45 2.32
C ALA A 117 -10.54 -14.60 2.00
N LEU A 118 -10.68 -14.93 0.71
CA LEU A 118 -11.50 -16.03 0.24
C LEU A 118 -11.02 -17.38 0.79
N LYS A 119 -9.71 -17.65 0.73
CA LYS A 119 -9.11 -18.90 1.23
C LYS A 119 -9.30 -19.10 2.74
N ASN A 120 -9.29 -18.02 3.51
CA ASN A 120 -9.45 -18.06 4.97
C ASN A 120 -10.92 -17.93 5.42
N GLY A 121 -11.86 -17.68 4.49
CA GLY A 121 -13.26 -17.43 4.84
C GLY A 121 -13.44 -16.18 5.71
N ALA A 122 -12.58 -15.18 5.54
CA ALA A 122 -12.56 -13.96 6.35
C ALA A 122 -13.08 -12.74 5.54
N PRO A 123 -13.71 -11.74 6.19
CA PRO A 123 -14.11 -10.51 5.52
C PRO A 123 -12.92 -9.76 4.91
N ILE A 124 -13.18 -9.04 3.82
CA ILE A 124 -12.24 -8.08 3.23
C ILE A 124 -12.83 -6.67 3.24
N ILE A 125 -12.01 -5.69 3.65
CA ILE A 125 -12.37 -4.27 3.69
C ILE A 125 -11.48 -3.50 2.71
N GLY A 126 -12.10 -2.79 1.77
CA GLY A 126 -11.42 -1.95 0.79
C GLY A 126 -11.59 -0.47 1.09
N LEU A 127 -10.50 0.23 1.42
CA LEU A 127 -10.47 1.67 1.68
C LEU A 127 -9.98 2.41 0.43
N ASN A 128 -10.94 2.81 -0.41
CA ASN A 128 -10.66 3.37 -1.73
C ASN A 128 -10.40 4.89 -1.66
N ASP A 129 -9.30 5.33 -2.27
CA ASP A 129 -8.88 6.72 -2.41
C ASP A 129 -7.90 6.82 -3.61
N SER A 130 -8.46 6.72 -4.82
CA SER A 130 -7.71 6.61 -6.07
C SER A 130 -8.24 7.56 -7.14
N GLY A 131 -7.33 8.09 -7.95
CA GLY A 131 -7.64 8.81 -9.18
C GLY A 131 -7.99 7.91 -10.38
N GLY A 132 -7.95 6.58 -10.26
CA GLY A 132 -8.23 5.62 -11.33
C GLY A 132 -7.00 4.87 -11.84
N ALA A 133 -7.04 4.42 -13.09
CA ALA A 133 -5.94 3.69 -13.71
C ALA A 133 -4.69 4.57 -13.90
N ARG A 134 -3.50 3.99 -13.73
CA ARG A 134 -2.23 4.67 -14.00
C ARG A 134 -1.97 4.68 -15.51
N ILE A 135 -2.33 5.80 -16.15
CA ILE A 135 -2.26 5.98 -17.62
C ILE A 135 -0.87 5.63 -18.18
N GLN A 136 0.20 5.88 -17.42
CA GLN A 136 1.58 5.59 -17.83
C GLN A 136 1.85 4.09 -18.04
N GLU A 137 1.09 3.19 -17.41
CA GLU A 137 1.22 1.73 -17.59
C GLU A 137 0.24 1.17 -18.63
N GLY A 138 -0.65 2.02 -19.19
CA GLY A 138 -1.57 1.66 -20.26
C GLY A 138 -2.49 0.50 -19.89
N VAL A 139 -2.54 -0.49 -20.78
CA VAL A 139 -3.47 -1.64 -20.67
C VAL A 139 -3.19 -2.51 -19.44
N VAL A 140 -1.95 -2.50 -18.91
CA VAL A 140 -1.59 -3.28 -17.72
C VAL A 140 -2.39 -2.83 -16.49
N SER A 141 -2.81 -1.57 -16.41
CA SER A 141 -3.67 -1.06 -15.34
C SER A 141 -5.14 -1.47 -15.45
N LEU A 142 -5.55 -2.17 -16.51
CA LEU A 142 -6.94 -2.59 -16.74
C LEU A 142 -7.15 -4.10 -16.54
N GLY A 143 -6.07 -4.86 -16.33
CA GLY A 143 -6.07 -6.32 -16.23
C GLY A 143 -5.82 -6.84 -14.82
#